data_AF-A0A6B3HSM3-F1
#
_entry.id   AF-A0A6B3HSM3-F1
#
_cell.length_a   1.000
_cell.length_b   1.000
_cell.length_c   1.000
_cell.angle_alpha   90.00
_cell.angle_beta   90.00
_cell.angle_gamma   90.00
#
_symmetry.space_group_name_H-M   'P 1'
#
loop_
_entity.id
_entity.type
_entity.pdbx_description
1 polymer ?
#
loop_
_entity_poly.entity_id
_entity_poly.type
_entity_poly.pdbx_seq_one_letter_code
_entity_poly.pdbx_strand_id
1 'polypeptide(L)'
;MTVLGHQPPGPDEATGPPVPPPASALDVLRPRLRVPGGRFAIGPGWRRLVLDCHRRIAAEFPAYELLAVKQKYGRLSFQAFPRPWRPGERSWTPEEHARLHELLDVTTARSESLCERCSAPARLRRTRRLWLTLCDACEAVVEESGDLDEAPGTPGPAAGQP
;
A
#
# COMPACT_ATOMS: atom_id res chain seq x y z
N MET A 1 -5.01 34.10 -45.66
CA MET A 1 -4.08 33.33 -44.81
C MET A 1 -4.47 33.57 -43.37
N THR A 2 -5.11 32.60 -42.72
CA THR A 2 -5.41 32.65 -41.28
C THR A 2 -5.06 31.28 -40.72
N VAL A 3 -3.96 31.20 -39.98
CA VAL A 3 -3.58 29.99 -39.25
C VAL A 3 -4.48 29.91 -38.03
N LEU A 4 -5.39 28.93 -38.03
CA LEU A 4 -6.07 28.47 -36.82
C LEU A 4 -5.00 27.85 -35.92
N GLY A 5 -4.62 28.56 -34.85
CA GLY A 5 -3.76 28.03 -33.81
C GLY A 5 -4.50 26.89 -33.09
N HIS A 6 -4.17 25.65 -33.45
CA HIS A 6 -4.46 24.51 -32.61
C HIS A 6 -3.56 24.63 -31.37
N GLN A 7 -4.12 25.13 -30.28
CA GLN A 7 -3.45 25.09 -28.98
C GLN A 7 -3.45 23.62 -28.51
N PRO A 8 -2.29 23.00 -28.23
CA PRO A 8 -2.27 21.66 -27.65
C PRO A 8 -2.93 21.70 -26.26
N PRO A 9 -3.66 20.64 -25.86
CA PRO A 9 -4.19 20.57 -24.50
C PRO A 9 -3.04 20.64 -23.49
N GLY A 10 -3.25 21.41 -22.41
CA GLY A 10 -2.29 21.54 -21.33
C GLY A 10 -2.06 20.19 -20.61
N PRO A 11 -0.98 20.05 -19.82
CA PRO A 11 -0.55 18.77 -19.24
C PRO A 11 -1.43 18.24 -18.08
N ASP A 12 -2.68 18.68 -17.94
CA ASP A 12 -3.49 18.42 -16.73
C ASP A 12 -4.98 18.14 -17.00
N GLU A 13 -5.31 17.56 -18.14
CA GLU A 13 -6.64 16.98 -18.40
C GLU A 13 -6.48 15.57 -18.97
N ALA A 14 -7.07 14.58 -18.27
CA ALA A 14 -7.15 13.16 -18.63
C ALA A 14 -6.04 12.21 -18.12
N THR A 15 -5.62 12.29 -16.86
CA THR A 15 -5.11 11.09 -16.18
C THR A 15 -5.57 11.07 -14.74
N GLY A 16 -6.71 10.41 -14.48
CA GLY A 16 -7.05 10.00 -13.12
C GLY A 16 -5.89 9.23 -12.47
N PRO A 17 -5.89 9.03 -11.13
CA PRO A 17 -4.81 8.32 -10.46
C PRO A 17 -4.53 6.99 -11.18
N PRO A 18 -3.25 6.66 -11.44
CA PRO A 18 -2.91 5.47 -12.19
C PRO A 18 -3.53 4.26 -11.53
N VAL A 19 -4.10 3.36 -12.36
CA VAL A 19 -4.78 2.16 -11.87
C VAL A 19 -3.86 1.41 -10.91
N PRO A 20 -4.33 1.09 -9.69
CA PRO A 20 -3.49 0.40 -8.73
C PRO A 20 -3.02 -0.97 -9.25
N PRO A 21 -1.78 -1.39 -8.94
CA PRO A 21 -1.29 -2.71 -9.32
C PRO A 21 -2.23 -3.84 -8.86
N PRO A 22 -2.29 -4.97 -9.58
CA PRO A 22 -3.01 -6.14 -9.08
C PRO A 22 -2.37 -6.68 -7.80
N ALA A 23 -3.10 -7.47 -7.01
CA ALA A 23 -2.59 -8.05 -5.76
C ALA A 23 -1.36 -8.95 -6.00
N SER A 24 -1.33 -9.69 -7.12
CA SER A 24 -0.20 -10.54 -7.52
C SER A 24 1.10 -9.78 -7.75
N ALA A 25 1.05 -8.47 -7.99
CA ALA A 25 2.27 -7.66 -8.10
C ALA A 25 3.10 -7.71 -6.79
N LEU A 26 2.45 -7.91 -5.64
CA LEU A 26 3.12 -8.03 -4.35
C LEU A 26 3.83 -9.38 -4.16
N ASP A 27 3.68 -10.34 -5.07
CA ASP A 27 4.30 -11.66 -4.92
C ASP A 27 5.83 -11.60 -4.88
N VAL A 28 6.43 -10.53 -5.44
CA VAL A 28 7.88 -10.25 -5.35
C VAL A 28 8.35 -10.03 -3.90
N LEU A 29 7.47 -9.64 -2.98
CA LEU A 29 7.80 -9.50 -1.55
C LEU A 29 7.72 -10.85 -0.82
N ARG A 30 7.05 -11.88 -1.34
CA ARG A 30 6.82 -13.13 -0.61
C ARG A 30 8.08 -13.84 -0.16
N PRO A 31 9.17 -13.93 -0.95
CA PRO A 31 10.42 -14.54 -0.50
C PRO A 31 11.06 -13.82 0.70
N ARG A 32 10.63 -12.59 1.00
CA ARG A 32 11.13 -11.79 2.12
C ARG A 32 10.35 -12.04 3.39
N LEU A 33 9.16 -12.64 3.33
CA LEU A 33 8.31 -12.87 4.49
C LEU A 33 9.00 -13.81 5.49
N ARG A 34 9.12 -13.35 6.74
CA ARG A 34 9.52 -14.19 7.87
C ARG A 34 8.63 -15.42 8.00
N VAL A 35 7.32 -15.22 7.88
CA VAL A 35 6.31 -16.27 8.01
C VAL A 35 5.74 -16.57 6.62
N PRO A 36 6.02 -17.76 6.05
CA PRO A 36 5.43 -18.18 4.79
C PRO A 36 3.90 -18.13 4.82
N GLY A 37 3.28 -17.72 3.71
CA GLY A 37 1.82 -17.63 3.61
C GLY A 37 1.19 -16.38 4.26
N GLY A 38 2.00 -15.47 4.80
CA GLY A 38 1.52 -14.18 5.30
C GLY A 38 0.74 -13.39 4.24
N ARG A 39 -0.36 -12.75 4.65
CA ARG A 39 -1.18 -11.89 3.79
C ARG A 39 -0.72 -10.43 3.87
N PHE A 40 -0.83 -9.72 2.74
CA PHE A 40 -0.68 -8.26 2.69
C PHE A 40 -2.03 -7.60 2.94
N ALA A 41 -2.27 -7.16 4.18
CA ALA A 41 -3.55 -6.59 4.61
C ALA A 41 -3.60 -5.08 4.30
N ILE A 42 -3.57 -4.74 3.01
CA ILE A 42 -3.56 -3.37 2.51
C ILE A 42 -4.49 -3.20 1.32
N GLY A 43 -5.03 -1.98 1.18
CA GLY A 43 -5.88 -1.64 0.04
C GLY A 43 -5.09 -1.53 -1.27
N PRO A 44 -5.78 -1.66 -2.42
CA PRO A 44 -5.17 -1.58 -3.74
C PRO A 44 -4.33 -0.31 -3.93
N GLY A 45 -4.84 0.81 -3.45
CA GLY A 45 -4.26 2.13 -3.65
C GLY A 45 -2.86 2.32 -3.04
N TRP A 46 -2.44 1.43 -2.13
CA TRP A 46 -1.09 1.46 -1.56
C TRP A 46 -0.13 0.42 -2.16
N ARG A 47 -0.58 -0.44 -3.07
CA ARG A 47 0.27 -1.50 -3.65
C ARG A 47 1.50 -0.95 -4.37
N ARG A 48 1.35 0.14 -5.13
CA ARG A 48 2.49 0.81 -5.80
C ARG A 48 3.51 1.31 -4.78
N LEU A 49 3.03 1.95 -3.72
CA LEU A 49 3.86 2.48 -2.64
C LEU A 49 4.66 1.37 -1.94
N VAL A 50 4.05 0.21 -1.72
CA VAL A 50 4.72 -0.99 -1.17
C VAL A 50 5.80 -1.53 -2.12
N LEU A 51 5.53 -1.59 -3.43
CA LEU A 51 6.50 -2.03 -4.42
C LEU A 51 7.71 -1.08 -4.52
N ASP A 52 7.47 0.23 -4.48
CA ASP A 52 8.53 1.22 -4.49
C ASP A 52 9.37 1.17 -3.20
N CYS A 53 8.71 0.96 -2.05
CA CYS A 53 9.38 0.73 -0.77
C CYS A 53 10.27 -0.53 -0.82
N HIS A 54 9.73 -1.64 -1.31
CA HIS A 54 10.47 -2.88 -1.52
C HIS A 54 11.74 -2.66 -2.35
N ARG A 55 11.63 -1.94 -3.49
CA ARG A 55 12.77 -1.65 -4.36
C ARG A 55 13.87 -0.86 -3.65
N ARG A 56 13.49 0.16 -2.86
CA ARG A 56 14.45 0.99 -2.10
C ARG A 56 15.15 0.18 -1.01
N ILE A 57 14.38 -0.56 -0.21
CA ILE A 57 14.94 -1.41 0.86
C ILE A 57 15.84 -2.48 0.25
N ALA A 58 15.42 -3.15 -0.82
CA ALA A 58 16.22 -4.23 -1.42
C ALA A 58 17.54 -3.74 -2.04
N ALA A 59 17.65 -2.45 -2.41
CA ALA A 59 18.88 -1.87 -2.91
C ALA A 59 19.92 -1.66 -1.81
N GLU A 60 19.50 -1.28 -0.60
CA GLU A 60 20.39 -1.02 0.54
C GLU A 60 20.57 -2.23 1.46
N PHE A 61 19.50 -3.02 1.62
CA PHE A 61 19.41 -4.20 2.46
C PHE A 61 18.97 -5.41 1.63
N PRO A 62 19.83 -6.00 0.79
CA PRO A 62 19.45 -7.10 -0.11
C PRO A 62 18.95 -8.35 0.62
N ALA A 63 19.26 -8.50 1.91
CA ALA A 63 18.87 -9.61 2.77
C ALA A 63 17.73 -9.26 3.74
N TYR A 64 17.04 -8.12 3.58
CA TYR A 64 16.01 -7.70 4.52
C TYR A 64 14.92 -8.76 4.72
N GLU A 65 14.42 -8.83 5.95
CA GLU A 65 13.36 -9.73 6.36
C GLU A 65 12.08 -8.92 6.57
N LEU A 66 10.98 -9.36 5.96
CA LEU A 66 9.67 -8.73 6.03
C LEU A 66 8.81 -9.43 7.09
N LEU A 67 8.34 -8.67 8.09
CA LEU A 67 7.44 -9.20 9.12
C LEU A 67 5.97 -9.08 8.70
N ALA A 68 5.57 -7.91 8.20
CA ALA A 68 4.19 -7.64 7.81
C ALA A 68 4.11 -6.39 6.92
N VAL A 69 3.11 -6.38 6.03
CA VAL A 69 2.64 -5.16 5.37
C VAL A 69 1.14 -5.08 5.61
N LYS A 70 0.71 -4.07 6.35
CA LYS A 70 -0.68 -3.94 6.79
C LYS A 70 -1.10 -2.49 6.92
N GLN A 71 -2.40 -2.25 6.92
CA GLN A 71 -2.99 -1.03 7.42
C GLN A 71 -2.91 -1.01 8.95
N LYS A 72 -2.58 0.15 9.52
CA LYS A 72 -2.62 0.41 10.97
C LYS A 72 -2.92 1.88 11.23
N TYR A 73 -4.06 2.18 11.87
CA TYR A 73 -4.48 3.55 12.24
C TYR A 73 -4.58 4.54 11.05
N GLY A 74 -5.09 4.08 9.92
CA GLY A 74 -5.29 4.88 8.71
C GLY A 74 -4.04 5.05 7.86
N ARG A 75 -2.96 4.34 8.16
CA ARG A 75 -1.70 4.44 7.40
C ARG A 75 -1.09 3.07 7.14
N LEU A 76 -0.20 3.04 6.16
CA LEU A 76 0.59 1.86 5.83
C LEU A 76 1.60 1.58 6.96
N SER A 77 1.67 0.33 7.40
CA SER A 77 2.71 -0.20 8.27
C SER A 77 3.46 -1.28 7.53
N PHE A 78 4.64 -0.92 7.02
CA PHE A 78 5.61 -1.85 6.43
C PHE A 78 6.63 -2.19 7.52
N GLN A 79 6.59 -3.43 8.01
CA GLN A 79 7.40 -3.88 9.14
C GLN A 79 8.49 -4.81 8.63
N ALA A 80 9.74 -4.41 8.77
CA ALA A 80 10.89 -5.13 8.27
C ALA A 80 12.08 -5.06 9.24
N PHE A 81 13.01 -6.00 9.08
CA PHE A 81 14.35 -5.95 9.65
C PHE A 81 15.40 -5.85 8.53
N PRO A 82 16.55 -5.18 8.77
CA PRO A 82 17.58 -5.02 7.74
C PRO A 82 18.13 -6.36 7.23
N ARG A 83 18.11 -7.37 8.10
CA ARG A 83 18.56 -8.75 7.87
C ARG A 83 17.71 -9.70 8.71
N PRO A 84 17.71 -11.02 8.43
CA PRO A 84 16.93 -11.98 9.19
C PRO A 84 17.36 -11.99 10.65
N TRP A 85 16.38 -11.92 11.55
CA TRP A 85 16.65 -12.00 12.98
C TRP A 85 17.13 -13.40 13.39
N ARG A 86 18.10 -13.44 14.30
CA ARG A 86 18.55 -14.67 14.96
C ARG A 86 18.45 -14.53 16.47
N PRO A 87 17.83 -15.51 17.17
CA PRO A 87 17.81 -15.52 18.63
C PRO A 87 19.23 -15.45 19.20
N GLY A 88 19.44 -14.62 20.22
CA GLY A 88 20.73 -14.52 20.92
C GLY A 88 21.81 -13.71 20.20
N GLU A 89 21.55 -13.20 19.00
CA GLU A 89 22.51 -12.41 18.22
C GLU A 89 21.99 -10.99 17.96
N ARG A 90 22.89 -10.00 18.03
CA ARG A 90 22.60 -8.66 17.51
C ARG A 90 22.61 -8.73 15.98
N SER A 91 21.43 -8.95 15.41
CA SER A 91 21.26 -9.22 13.98
C SER A 91 21.51 -8.01 13.06
N TRP A 92 21.57 -6.79 13.62
CA TRP A 92 21.87 -5.54 12.90
C TRP A 92 22.42 -4.46 13.84
N THR A 93 23.13 -3.49 13.28
CA THR A 93 23.63 -2.32 14.03
C THR A 93 22.51 -1.28 14.24
N PRO A 94 22.67 -0.35 15.22
CA PRO A 94 21.76 0.78 15.37
C PRO A 94 21.63 1.63 14.10
N GLU A 95 22.71 1.79 13.35
CA GLU A 95 22.76 2.57 12.10
C GLU A 95 21.98 1.88 10.98
N GLU A 96 22.16 0.57 10.78
CA GLU A 96 21.35 -0.21 9.82
C GLU A 96 19.86 -0.11 10.15
N HIS A 97 19.51 -0.22 11.44
CA HIS A 97 18.13 -0.08 11.89
C HIS A 97 17.58 1.32 11.62
N ALA A 98 18.32 2.38 11.97
CA ALA A 98 17.93 3.76 11.72
C ALA A 98 17.71 4.04 10.23
N ARG A 99 18.64 3.60 9.37
CA ARG A 99 18.54 3.76 7.91
C ARG A 99 17.33 3.03 7.33
N LEU A 100 17.04 1.82 7.78
CA LEU A 100 15.82 1.12 7.36
C LEU A 100 14.57 1.91 7.76
N HIS A 101 14.50 2.43 9.01
CA HIS A 101 13.35 3.21 9.46
C HIS A 101 13.15 4.49 8.66
N GLU A 102 14.22 5.19 8.27
CA GLU A 102 14.11 6.38 7.40
C GLU A 102 13.40 6.05 6.06
N LEU A 103 13.71 4.91 5.44
CA LEU A 103 13.05 4.46 4.21
C LEU A 103 11.57 4.11 4.44
N LEU A 104 11.27 3.48 5.57
CA LEU A 104 9.91 3.09 5.97
C LEU A 104 9.06 4.32 6.32
N ASP A 105 9.64 5.34 6.95
CA ASP A 105 8.97 6.58 7.35
C ASP A 105 8.52 7.39 6.13
N VAL A 106 9.37 7.52 5.10
CA VAL A 106 8.99 8.15 3.83
C VAL A 106 7.78 7.44 3.20
N THR A 107 7.76 6.11 3.30
CA THR A 107 6.67 5.29 2.76
C THR A 107 5.39 5.47 3.59
N THR A 108 5.51 5.45 4.91
CA THR A 108 4.40 5.66 5.84
C THR A 108 3.77 7.04 5.65
N ALA A 109 4.59 8.11 5.62
CA ALA A 109 4.12 9.48 5.43
C ALA A 109 3.37 9.66 4.10
N ARG A 110 3.84 9.04 3.01
CA ARG A 110 3.14 9.07 1.72
C ARG A 110 1.79 8.36 1.76
N SER A 111 1.64 7.31 2.56
CA SER A 111 0.36 6.59 2.66
C SER A 111 -0.75 7.43 3.29
N GLU A 112 -0.39 8.40 4.14
CA GLU A 112 -1.34 9.25 4.87
C GLU A 112 -2.06 10.27 3.96
N SER A 113 -1.56 10.49 2.73
CA SER A 113 -2.16 11.39 1.74
C SER A 113 -2.71 10.68 0.50
N LEU A 114 -2.64 9.35 0.44
CA LEU A 114 -3.09 8.54 -0.69
C LEU A 114 -4.22 7.61 -0.28
N CYS A 115 -5.29 7.62 -1.07
CA CYS A 115 -6.46 6.78 -0.85
C CYS A 115 -6.03 5.31 -0.88
N GLU A 116 -6.30 4.57 0.19
CA GLU A 116 -5.94 3.16 0.28
C GLU A 116 -6.69 2.29 -0.73
N ARG A 117 -7.82 2.75 -1.30
CA ARG A 117 -8.56 2.01 -2.33
C ARG A 117 -8.12 2.32 -3.76
N CYS A 118 -7.89 3.59 -4.09
CA CYS A 118 -7.71 4.02 -5.49
C CYS A 118 -6.46 4.87 -5.77
N SER A 119 -5.61 5.13 -4.79
CA SER A 119 -4.42 6.00 -4.91
C SER A 119 -4.69 7.49 -5.16
N ALA A 120 -5.94 7.95 -5.23
CA ALA A 120 -6.25 9.38 -5.32
C ALA A 120 -5.77 10.16 -4.07
N PRO A 121 -5.56 11.48 -4.14
CA PRO A 121 -5.36 12.31 -2.95
C PRO A 121 -6.46 12.07 -1.90
N ALA A 122 -6.06 11.93 -0.64
CA ALA A 122 -6.94 11.49 0.43
C ALA A 122 -6.60 12.16 1.76
N ARG A 123 -7.47 11.92 2.75
CA ARG A 123 -7.28 12.32 4.14
C ARG A 123 -7.71 11.21 5.07
N LEU A 124 -7.18 11.23 6.28
CA LEU A 124 -7.60 10.34 7.35
C LEU A 124 -9.10 10.53 7.66
N ARG A 125 -9.83 9.43 7.64
CA ARG A 125 -11.24 9.33 8.02
C ARG A 125 -11.35 8.63 9.35
N ARG A 126 -12.02 9.29 10.29
CA ARG A 126 -12.35 8.78 11.63
C ARG A 126 -13.86 8.67 11.81
N THR A 127 -14.55 8.38 10.73
CA THR A 127 -16.01 8.29 10.63
C THR A 127 -16.53 6.90 11.00
N ARG A 128 -15.63 5.91 11.14
CA ARG A 128 -15.94 4.49 11.39
C ARG A 128 -15.00 3.91 12.44
N ARG A 129 -15.28 2.69 12.91
CA ARG A 129 -14.46 1.97 13.89
C ARG A 129 -13.02 1.77 13.42
N LEU A 130 -12.84 1.49 12.13
CA LEU A 130 -11.53 1.48 11.48
C LEU A 130 -11.25 2.87 10.91
N TRP A 131 -10.06 3.40 11.21
CA TRP A 131 -9.58 4.62 10.58
C TRP A 131 -9.04 4.27 9.20
N LEU A 132 -9.48 4.97 8.16
CA LEU A 132 -9.08 4.71 6.79
C LEU A 132 -8.55 6.00 6.16
N THR A 133 -7.60 5.92 5.25
CA THR A 133 -7.22 7.12 4.46
C THR A 133 -7.89 7.04 3.10
N LEU A 134 -8.94 7.85 2.93
CA LEU A 134 -9.83 7.78 1.76
C LEU A 134 -10.07 9.14 1.12
N CYS A 135 -10.13 9.14 -0.21
CA CYS A 135 -10.70 10.25 -0.97
C CYS A 135 -12.22 10.32 -0.75
N ASP A 136 -12.85 11.45 -1.08
CA ASP A 136 -14.29 11.64 -0.87
C ASP A 136 -15.13 10.61 -1.63
N ALA A 137 -14.74 10.25 -2.85
CA ALA A 137 -15.45 9.25 -3.65
C ALA A 137 -15.44 7.86 -3.00
N CYS A 138 -14.30 7.41 -2.47
CA CYS A 138 -14.21 6.11 -1.80
C CYS A 138 -14.88 6.13 -0.41
N GLU A 139 -14.83 7.26 0.29
CA GLU A 139 -15.51 7.43 1.58
C GLU A 139 -17.04 7.35 1.46
N ALA A 140 -17.60 7.83 0.34
CA ALA A 140 -19.04 7.83 0.10
C ALA A 140 -19.63 6.41 -0.12
N VAL A 141 -18.79 5.44 -0.50
CA VAL A 141 -19.22 4.08 -0.88
C VAL A 141 -18.57 2.98 -0.03
N VAL A 142 -17.72 3.33 0.93
CA VAL A 142 -17.13 2.34 1.83
C VAL A 142 -18.14 1.98 2.92
N GLU A 143 -18.35 0.68 3.12
CA GLU A 143 -19.25 0.16 4.16
C GLU A 143 -18.69 0.40 5.57
N GLU A 144 -19.52 0.21 6.59
CA GLU A 144 -19.14 0.42 7.99
C GLU A 144 -17.98 -0.49 8.43
N SER A 145 -17.91 -1.71 7.91
CA SER A 145 -16.82 -2.65 8.22
C SER A 145 -15.46 -2.14 7.75
N GLY A 146 -15.44 -1.23 6.76
CA GLY A 146 -14.19 -0.74 6.16
C GLY A 146 -13.43 -1.81 5.39
N ASP A 147 -14.05 -2.96 5.14
CA ASP A 147 -13.40 -4.06 4.47
C ASP A 147 -13.02 -3.68 3.04
N LEU A 148 -11.84 -4.14 2.66
CA LEU A 148 -11.37 -4.08 1.29
C LEU A 148 -12.14 -5.15 0.53
N ASP A 149 -13.35 -4.82 0.06
CA ASP A 149 -14.13 -5.71 -0.79
C ASP A 149 -13.22 -6.36 -1.84
N GLU A 150 -13.16 -7.69 -1.86
CA GLU A 150 -12.72 -8.44 -3.04
C GLU A 150 -13.62 -7.95 -4.18
N ALA A 151 -13.02 -7.55 -5.31
CA ALA A 151 -13.69 -6.82 -6.39
C ALA A 151 -15.17 -7.24 -6.63
N PRO A 152 -16.08 -6.31 -6.95
CA PRO A 152 -17.47 -6.65 -7.21
C PRO A 152 -17.54 -7.66 -8.37
N GLY A 153 -17.91 -8.92 -8.09
CA GLY A 153 -18.04 -9.92 -9.16
C GLY A 153 -17.93 -11.40 -8.83
N THR A 154 -17.90 -11.85 -7.57
CA THR A 154 -18.08 -13.30 -7.30
C THR A 154 -19.23 -13.50 -6.31
N PRO A 155 -20.39 -14.03 -6.74
CA PRO A 155 -21.42 -14.44 -5.78
C PRO A 155 -20.83 -15.53 -4.88
N GLY A 156 -20.87 -15.29 -3.56
CA GLY A 156 -20.51 -16.31 -2.57
C GLY A 156 -21.38 -17.55 -2.76
N PRO A 157 -20.88 -18.75 -2.39
CA PRO A 157 -21.65 -19.97 -2.55
C PRO A 157 -22.97 -19.83 -1.80
N ALA A 158 -24.07 -20.02 -2.52
CA ALA A 158 -25.41 -19.99 -1.96
C ALA A 158 -25.43 -20.89 -0.71
N ALA A 159 -25.77 -20.31 0.44
CA ALA A 159 -26.00 -21.05 1.65
C ALA A 159 -27.12 -22.07 1.38
N GLY A 160 -26.74 -23.34 1.28
CA GLY A 160 -27.69 -24.44 1.30
C GLY A 160 -28.49 -24.35 2.58
N GLN A 161 -29.79 -24.11 2.44
CA GLN A 161 -30.73 -24.26 3.54
C GLN A 161 -31.05 -25.76 3.68
N PRO A 162 -31.23 -26.26 4.92
CA PRO A 162 -31.81 -27.58 5.15
C PRO A 162 -33.28 -27.64 4.72
#